data_AF-A0A1F5PIY6-F1
#
_entry.id   AF-A0A1F5PIY6-F1
#
_cell.length_a   1.000
_cell.length_b   1.000
_cell.length_c   1.000
_cell.angle_alpha   90.00
_cell.angle_beta   90.00
_cell.angle_gamma   90.00
#
_symmetry.space_group_name_H-M   'P 1'
#
loop_
_entity.id
_entity.type
_entity.pdbx_description
1 polymer ?
#
loop_
_entity_poly.entity_id
_entity_poly.type
_entity_poly.pdbx_seq_one_letter_code
_entity_poly.pdbx_strand_id
1 'polypeptide(L)'
;MKVRKCIIPVAGFGTRFLPATKALPKEMLPILDKPVVQYIVEEAVASGIEDIILVTGQNKRAVEDHFDYHPELEGWLEKTKKYEKLEQIRRTARLANFIYIRQKGPYGNGTPILNARHLIGNEPFAVAFGDDLFIGKEPRLKQMIEVFEKYGDPVLCGVKVSAEDTKKYGMIEGTEVEKSIYQVKKLKEKPGPTHTTSRLASIGGFILTPEI
;
A
#
# COMPACT_ATOMS: atom_id res chain seq x y z
N MET A 1 -17.25 11.63 -2.35
CA MET A 1 -16.78 10.89 -3.55
C MET A 1 -16.22 9.56 -3.08
N LYS A 2 -16.47 8.45 -3.78
CA LYS A 2 -16.04 7.11 -3.35
C LYS A 2 -14.57 6.88 -3.68
N VAL A 3 -13.78 6.35 -2.74
CA VAL A 3 -12.38 5.97 -2.98
C VAL A 3 -12.36 4.59 -3.65
N ARG A 4 -12.05 4.54 -4.95
CA ARG A 4 -12.07 3.29 -5.75
C ARG A 4 -10.72 2.84 -6.28
N LYS A 5 -9.72 3.74 -6.24
CA LYS A 5 -8.38 3.52 -6.79
C LYS A 5 -7.36 3.49 -5.67
N CYS A 6 -6.42 2.56 -5.73
CA CYS A 6 -5.26 2.51 -4.83
C CYS A 6 -3.96 2.46 -5.61
N ILE A 7 -3.05 3.40 -5.33
CA ILE A 7 -1.69 3.39 -5.84
C ILE A 7 -0.83 2.60 -4.86
N ILE A 8 -0.10 1.60 -5.38
CA ILE A 8 0.87 0.82 -4.61
C ILE A 8 2.26 1.00 -5.24
N PRO A 9 3.13 1.82 -4.64
CA PRO A 9 4.51 1.95 -5.10
C PRO A 9 5.32 0.68 -4.79
N VAL A 10 5.85 0.04 -5.84
CA VAL A 10 6.62 -1.23 -5.75
C VAL A 10 7.94 -1.16 -6.51
N ALA A 11 8.46 0.04 -6.77
CA ALA A 11 9.70 0.26 -7.54
C ALA A 11 10.99 0.19 -6.70
N GLY A 12 10.88 0.09 -5.37
CA GLY A 12 12.02 0.14 -4.46
C GLY A 12 12.99 -1.04 -4.60
N PHE A 13 14.30 -0.79 -4.48
CA PHE A 13 15.32 -1.85 -4.57
C PHE A 13 15.32 -2.81 -3.36
N GLY A 14 14.72 -2.42 -2.23
CA GLY A 14 14.66 -3.27 -1.05
C GLY A 14 16.02 -3.56 -0.43
N THR A 15 16.94 -2.59 -0.43
CA THR A 15 18.33 -2.78 0.03
C THR A 15 18.45 -3.25 1.48
N ARG A 16 17.46 -2.96 2.32
CA ARG A 16 17.38 -3.44 3.71
C ARG A 16 17.23 -4.95 3.84
N PHE A 17 16.80 -5.62 2.78
CA PHE A 17 16.54 -7.06 2.73
C PHE A 17 17.56 -7.82 1.86
N LEU A 18 18.69 -7.19 1.53
CA LEU A 18 19.79 -7.89 0.88
C LEU A 18 20.35 -8.98 1.82
N PRO A 19 20.76 -10.16 1.28
CA PRO A 19 20.88 -10.48 -0.15
C PRO A 19 19.59 -11.00 -0.80
N ALA A 20 18.51 -11.24 -0.05
CA ALA A 20 17.28 -11.85 -0.58
C ALA A 20 16.69 -11.05 -1.75
N THR A 21 16.76 -9.72 -1.66
CA THR A 21 16.20 -8.81 -2.67
C THR A 21 17.09 -8.56 -3.89
N LYS A 22 18.22 -9.26 -4.01
CA LYS A 22 19.13 -9.14 -5.16
C LYS A 22 18.46 -9.52 -6.48
N ALA A 23 17.59 -10.54 -6.45
CA ALA A 23 16.90 -11.08 -7.63
C ALA A 23 15.37 -11.20 -7.44
N LEU A 24 14.88 -11.00 -6.22
CA LEU A 24 13.46 -11.04 -5.88
C LEU A 24 13.01 -9.65 -5.41
N PRO A 25 11.89 -9.09 -5.91
CA PRO A 25 11.35 -7.85 -5.36
C PRO A 25 11.05 -7.99 -3.85
N LYS A 26 11.29 -6.94 -3.04
CA LYS A 26 10.96 -6.98 -1.59
C LYS A 26 9.49 -7.27 -1.35
N GLU A 27 8.64 -6.81 -2.26
CA GLU A 27 7.18 -6.96 -2.21
C GLU A 27 6.75 -8.41 -2.48
N MET A 28 7.63 -9.22 -3.08
CA MET A 28 7.45 -10.65 -3.34
C MET A 28 8.03 -11.55 -2.25
N LEU A 29 8.60 -10.99 -1.18
CA LEU A 29 9.05 -11.80 -0.04
C LEU A 29 7.83 -12.52 0.57
N PRO A 30 7.88 -13.85 0.74
CA PRO A 30 6.74 -14.61 1.23
C PRO A 30 6.59 -14.43 2.74
N ILE A 31 5.35 -14.22 3.18
CA ILE A 31 4.92 -14.45 4.56
C ILE A 31 4.10 -15.73 4.51
N LEU A 32 4.70 -16.82 5.00
CA LEU A 32 4.19 -18.18 4.81
C LEU A 32 4.07 -18.54 3.32
N ASP A 33 2.87 -18.50 2.76
CA ASP A 33 2.52 -18.96 1.41
C ASP A 33 2.11 -17.83 0.45
N LYS A 34 2.03 -16.58 0.93
CA LYS A 34 1.65 -15.42 0.10
C LYS A 34 2.73 -14.33 0.14
N PRO A 35 3.01 -13.65 -0.98
CA PRO A 35 3.91 -12.49 -0.98
C PRO A 35 3.28 -11.29 -0.26
N VAL A 36 4.12 -10.42 0.32
CA VAL A 36 3.68 -9.20 1.03
C VAL A 36 2.68 -8.38 0.20
N VAL A 37 2.94 -8.18 -1.09
CA VAL A 37 2.07 -7.37 -1.97
C VAL A 37 0.65 -7.93 -2.07
N GLN A 38 0.47 -9.25 -2.01
CA GLN A 38 -0.85 -9.85 -2.07
C GLN A 38 -1.70 -9.48 -0.85
N TYR A 39 -1.11 -9.44 0.34
CA TYR A 39 -1.83 -9.01 1.55
C TYR A 39 -2.30 -7.56 1.43
N ILE A 40 -1.48 -6.68 0.86
CA ILE A 40 -1.81 -5.25 0.67
C ILE A 40 -2.96 -5.11 -0.34
N VAL A 41 -2.91 -5.87 -1.44
CA VAL A 41 -4.00 -5.88 -2.44
C VAL A 41 -5.29 -6.46 -1.85
N GLU A 42 -5.21 -7.56 -1.10
CA GLU A 42 -6.38 -8.14 -0.42
C GLU A 42 -7.00 -7.16 0.59
N GLU A 43 -6.18 -6.42 1.36
CA GLU A 43 -6.66 -5.36 2.25
C GLU A 43 -7.38 -4.26 1.46
N ALA A 44 -6.80 -3.82 0.34
CA ALA A 44 -7.38 -2.79 -0.50
C ALA A 44 -8.74 -3.22 -1.08
N VAL A 45 -8.81 -4.42 -1.65
CA VAL A 45 -10.05 -4.99 -2.21
C VAL A 45 -11.11 -5.18 -1.13
N ALA A 46 -10.73 -5.68 0.04
CA ALA A 46 -11.64 -5.81 1.19
C ALA A 46 -12.15 -4.45 1.72
N SER A 47 -11.46 -3.36 1.38
CA SER A 47 -11.85 -1.98 1.70
C SER A 47 -12.71 -1.33 0.60
N GLY A 48 -13.04 -2.05 -0.47
CA GLY A 48 -13.87 -1.56 -1.57
C GLY A 48 -13.11 -0.91 -2.74
N ILE A 49 -11.78 -1.07 -2.80
CA ILE A 49 -10.97 -0.66 -3.95
C ILE A 49 -11.23 -1.59 -5.13
N GLU A 50 -11.41 -1.00 -6.31
CA GLU A 50 -11.73 -1.69 -7.57
C GLU A 50 -10.50 -1.73 -8.51
N ASP A 51 -9.74 -0.62 -8.56
CA ASP A 51 -8.54 -0.50 -9.40
C ASP A 51 -7.26 -0.39 -8.55
N ILE A 52 -6.32 -1.28 -8.83
CA ILE A 52 -4.99 -1.32 -8.22
C ILE A 52 -3.97 -0.82 -9.23
N ILE A 53 -3.31 0.29 -8.90
CA ILE A 53 -2.28 0.90 -9.74
C ILE A 53 -0.91 0.60 -9.13
N LEU A 54 -0.20 -0.35 -9.74
CA LEU A 54 1.15 -0.74 -9.34
C LEU A 54 2.16 0.14 -10.08
N VAL A 55 2.92 0.92 -9.31
CA VAL A 55 3.99 1.74 -9.85
C VAL A 55 5.32 1.00 -9.69
N THR A 56 5.79 0.41 -10.77
CA THR A 56 6.86 -0.60 -10.78
C THR A 56 8.19 -0.01 -11.25
N GLY A 57 9.28 -0.70 -10.90
CA GLY A 57 10.63 -0.46 -11.43
C GLY A 57 10.99 -1.49 -12.52
N GLN A 58 12.20 -1.41 -13.08
CA GLN A 58 12.64 -2.31 -14.16
C GLN A 58 12.62 -3.79 -13.77
N ASN A 59 13.08 -4.13 -12.55
CA ASN A 59 13.24 -5.52 -12.10
C ASN A 59 12.03 -6.03 -11.30
N LYS A 60 10.83 -5.65 -11.71
CA LYS A 60 9.58 -5.91 -10.94
C LYS A 60 8.56 -6.78 -11.67
N ARG A 61 8.97 -7.46 -12.74
CA ARG A 61 8.11 -8.35 -13.53
C ARG A 61 7.38 -9.40 -12.67
N ALA A 62 8.06 -9.98 -11.68
CA ALA A 62 7.46 -10.97 -10.78
C ALA A 62 6.24 -10.44 -10.00
N VAL A 63 6.15 -9.13 -9.74
CA VAL A 63 4.96 -8.52 -9.12
C VAL A 63 3.81 -8.47 -10.13
N GLU A 64 4.11 -8.17 -11.39
CA GLU A 64 3.13 -8.12 -12.48
C GLU A 64 2.58 -9.54 -12.74
N ASP A 65 3.47 -10.51 -12.96
CA ASP A 65 3.13 -11.91 -13.23
C ASP A 65 2.33 -12.56 -12.08
N HIS A 66 2.50 -12.12 -10.82
CA HIS A 66 1.78 -12.68 -9.65
C HIS A 66 0.27 -12.41 -9.67
N PHE A 67 -0.13 -11.27 -10.26
CA PHE A 67 -1.53 -10.86 -10.35
C PHE A 67 -2.11 -11.08 -11.76
N ASP A 68 -1.38 -11.74 -12.66
CA ASP A 68 -1.85 -12.09 -13.99
C ASP A 68 -2.27 -13.57 -14.07
N TYR A 69 -2.99 -13.91 -15.13
CA TYR A 69 -3.28 -15.30 -15.46
C TYR A 69 -2.01 -16.04 -15.90
N HIS A 70 -1.94 -17.34 -15.58
CA HIS A 70 -0.79 -18.17 -15.96
C HIS A 70 -1.28 -19.43 -16.70
N PRO A 71 -1.64 -19.33 -18.01
CA PRO A 71 -2.32 -20.40 -18.74
C PRO A 71 -1.60 -21.76 -18.69
N GLU A 72 -0.27 -21.77 -18.74
CA GLU A 72 0.53 -22.99 -18.66
C GLU A 72 0.39 -23.70 -17.30
N LEU A 73 0.56 -22.95 -16.20
CA LEU A 73 0.41 -23.47 -14.84
C LEU A 73 -1.04 -23.88 -14.56
N GLU A 74 -2.01 -23.08 -14.99
CA GLU A 74 -3.44 -23.39 -14.88
C GLU A 74 -3.78 -24.71 -15.59
N GLY A 75 -3.34 -24.86 -16.85
CA GLY A 75 -3.57 -26.07 -17.63
C GLY A 75 -2.89 -27.30 -17.01
N TRP A 76 -1.71 -27.14 -16.41
CA TRP A 76 -1.05 -28.23 -15.67
C TRP A 76 -1.80 -28.61 -14.39
N LEU A 77 -2.26 -27.64 -13.60
CA LEU A 77 -3.04 -27.88 -12.38
C LEU A 77 -4.37 -28.57 -12.69
N GLU A 78 -5.03 -28.15 -13.78
CA GLU A 78 -6.27 -28.77 -14.26
C GLU A 78 -6.04 -30.22 -14.71
N LYS A 79 -5.02 -30.48 -15.55
CA LYS A 79 -4.64 -31.84 -15.96
C LYS A 79 -4.28 -32.75 -14.80
N THR A 80 -3.62 -32.21 -13.77
CA THR A 80 -3.27 -32.95 -12.54
C THR A 80 -4.37 -32.95 -11.48
N LYS A 81 -5.58 -32.43 -11.80
CA LYS A 81 -6.77 -32.40 -10.93
C LYS A 81 -6.56 -31.66 -9.60
N LYS A 82 -5.64 -30.68 -9.55
CA LYS A 82 -5.33 -29.87 -8.37
C LYS A 82 -6.23 -28.64 -8.29
N TYR A 83 -7.55 -28.86 -8.22
CA TYR A 83 -8.56 -27.80 -8.39
C TYR A 83 -8.51 -26.71 -7.31
N GLU A 84 -8.18 -27.06 -6.07
CA GLU A 84 -8.05 -26.06 -4.99
C GLU A 84 -6.95 -25.05 -5.29
N LYS A 85 -5.76 -25.53 -5.73
CA LYS A 85 -4.65 -24.66 -6.12
C LYS A 85 -4.95 -23.86 -7.39
N LEU A 86 -5.68 -24.46 -8.34
CA LEU A 86 -6.13 -23.78 -9.54
C LEU A 86 -7.03 -22.59 -9.21
N GLU A 87 -7.99 -22.77 -8.30
CA GLU A 87 -8.86 -21.70 -7.87
C GLU A 87 -8.11 -20.62 -7.09
N GLN A 88 -7.14 -21.00 -6.26
CA GLN A 88 -6.28 -20.04 -5.55
C GLN A 88 -5.56 -19.09 -6.53
N ILE A 89 -4.89 -19.62 -7.57
CA ILE A 89 -4.16 -18.77 -8.52
C ILE A 89 -5.10 -17.92 -9.38
N ARG A 90 -6.24 -18.48 -9.81
CA ARG A 90 -7.26 -17.73 -10.58
C ARG A 90 -7.88 -16.61 -9.75
N ARG A 91 -8.11 -16.86 -8.45
CA ARG A 91 -8.61 -15.84 -7.54
C ARG A 91 -7.64 -14.68 -7.40
N THR A 92 -6.34 -14.93 -7.31
CA THR A 92 -5.32 -13.87 -7.25
C THR A 92 -5.39 -12.92 -8.46
N ALA A 93 -5.53 -13.47 -9.67
CA ALA A 93 -5.67 -12.66 -10.89
C ALA A 93 -7.00 -11.89 -10.99
N ARG A 94 -8.04 -12.33 -10.27
CA ARG A 94 -9.38 -11.72 -10.26
C ARG A 94 -9.61 -10.75 -9.10
N LEU A 95 -8.60 -10.50 -8.26
CA LEU A 95 -8.76 -9.67 -7.06
C LEU A 95 -9.24 -8.25 -7.38
N ALA A 96 -8.72 -7.64 -8.44
CA ALA A 96 -9.00 -6.26 -8.83
C ALA A 96 -8.69 -6.04 -10.33
N ASN A 97 -8.99 -4.85 -10.85
CA ASN A 97 -8.38 -4.40 -12.10
C ASN A 97 -6.95 -3.94 -11.82
N PHE A 98 -5.96 -4.56 -12.45
CA PHE A 98 -4.56 -4.20 -12.27
C PHE A 98 -4.06 -3.30 -13.39
N ILE A 99 -3.44 -2.18 -13.01
CA ILE A 99 -2.81 -1.23 -13.91
C ILE A 99 -1.35 -1.10 -13.52
N TYR A 100 -0.45 -1.28 -14.50
CA TYR A 100 0.98 -1.24 -14.27
C TYR A 100 1.61 -0.05 -14.99
N ILE A 101 2.31 0.79 -14.25
CA ILE A 101 3.10 1.89 -14.82
C ILE A 101 4.52 1.89 -14.27
N ARG A 102 5.45 2.47 -15.01
CA ARG A 102 6.86 2.56 -14.59
C ARG A 102 7.09 3.85 -13.80
N GLN A 103 7.82 3.76 -12.70
CA GLN A 103 8.33 4.95 -12.03
C GLN A 103 9.34 5.67 -12.94
N LYS A 104 9.14 6.97 -13.14
CA LYS A 104 10.04 7.85 -13.90
C LYS A 104 10.38 9.07 -13.05
N GLY A 105 11.67 9.39 -12.94
CA GLY A 105 12.16 10.52 -12.16
C GLY A 105 12.89 10.10 -10.87
N PRO A 106 13.06 11.04 -9.91
CA PRO A 106 13.88 10.79 -8.73
C PRO A 106 13.31 9.70 -7.83
N TYR A 107 14.19 9.02 -7.09
CA TYR A 107 13.76 8.05 -6.09
C TYR A 107 13.10 8.75 -4.90
N GLY A 108 11.93 8.27 -4.49
CA GLY A 108 11.17 8.83 -3.36
C GLY A 108 9.73 8.35 -3.36
N ASN A 109 8.98 8.67 -2.29
CA ASN A 109 7.60 8.23 -2.11
C ASN A 109 6.59 9.05 -2.92
N GLY A 110 6.91 10.31 -3.24
CA GLY A 110 6.04 11.19 -4.03
C GLY A 110 6.08 10.91 -5.53
N THR A 111 7.24 10.52 -6.08
CA THR A 111 7.42 10.29 -7.52
C THR A 111 6.43 9.26 -8.08
N PRO A 112 6.21 8.09 -7.44
CA PRO A 112 5.21 7.13 -7.89
C PRO A 112 3.80 7.70 -8.01
N ILE A 113 3.40 8.52 -7.04
CA ILE A 113 2.06 9.14 -6.99
C ILE A 113 1.92 10.09 -8.19
N LEU A 114 2.92 10.94 -8.42
CA LEU A 114 2.94 11.86 -9.56
C LEU A 114 2.92 11.12 -10.91
N ASN A 115 3.63 9.99 -11.02
CA ASN A 115 3.60 9.18 -12.24
C ASN A 115 2.20 8.60 -12.52
N ALA A 116 1.43 8.28 -11.47
CA ALA A 116 0.09 7.72 -11.58
C ALA A 116 -1.02 8.77 -11.74
N ARG A 117 -0.73 10.07 -11.56
CA ARG A 117 -1.72 11.17 -11.54
C ARG A 117 -2.72 11.11 -12.70
N HIS A 118 -2.24 10.85 -13.91
CA HIS A 118 -3.07 10.77 -15.12
C HIS A 118 -4.10 9.63 -15.11
N LEU A 119 -3.92 8.60 -14.28
CA LEU A 119 -4.83 7.47 -14.13
C LEU A 119 -5.90 7.72 -13.05
N ILE A 120 -5.62 8.62 -12.10
CA ILE A 120 -6.54 8.95 -11.00
C ILE A 120 -7.72 9.75 -11.54
N GLY A 121 -7.47 10.80 -12.32
CA GLY A 121 -8.51 11.72 -12.77
C GLY A 121 -8.92 12.68 -11.65
N ASN A 122 -10.23 12.89 -11.47
CA ASN A 122 -10.78 13.84 -10.48
C ASN A 122 -11.53 13.13 -9.35
N GLU A 123 -10.97 12.04 -8.82
CA GLU A 123 -11.55 11.30 -7.70
C GLU A 123 -10.50 11.09 -6.59
N PRO A 124 -10.91 10.96 -5.31
CA PRO A 124 -10.00 10.64 -4.24
C PRO A 124 -9.45 9.23 -4.39
N PHE A 125 -8.23 9.02 -3.91
CA PHE A 125 -7.51 7.77 -4.10
C PHE A 125 -6.70 7.38 -2.86
N ALA A 126 -6.53 6.08 -2.69
CA ALA A 126 -5.67 5.52 -1.66
C ALA A 126 -4.22 5.41 -2.17
N VAL A 127 -3.28 5.49 -1.23
CA VAL A 127 -1.89 5.12 -1.42
C VAL A 127 -1.53 4.12 -0.33
N ALA A 128 -1.07 2.92 -0.71
CA ALA A 128 -0.57 1.93 0.24
C ALA A 128 0.88 1.58 -0.10
N PHE A 129 1.77 1.60 0.89
CA PHE A 129 3.18 1.27 0.65
C PHE A 129 3.36 -0.25 0.53
N GLY A 130 4.06 -0.70 -0.52
CA GLY A 130 4.22 -2.11 -0.88
C GLY A 130 4.96 -3.01 0.14
N ASP A 131 5.41 -2.46 1.26
CA ASP A 131 6.14 -3.15 2.33
C ASP A 131 5.56 -2.95 3.75
N ASP A 132 4.45 -2.20 3.89
CA ASP A 132 3.79 -2.00 5.18
C ASP A 132 2.58 -2.95 5.29
N LEU A 133 2.69 -3.97 6.16
CA LEU A 133 1.61 -4.92 6.42
C LEU A 133 0.85 -4.56 7.70
N PHE A 134 -0.48 -4.55 7.62
CA PHE A 134 -1.36 -4.37 8.77
C PHE A 134 -2.29 -5.56 8.92
N ILE A 135 -2.40 -6.05 10.16
CA ILE A 135 -3.30 -7.15 10.50
C ILE A 135 -4.23 -6.64 11.59
N GLY A 136 -5.52 -6.65 11.29
CA GLY A 136 -6.58 -6.22 12.20
C GLY A 136 -7.88 -6.93 11.86
N LYS A 137 -8.85 -6.87 12.78
CA LYS A 137 -10.21 -7.40 12.53
C LYS A 137 -10.89 -6.71 11.35
N GLU A 138 -10.69 -5.40 11.26
CA GLU A 138 -11.15 -4.57 10.15
C GLU A 138 -9.94 -4.10 9.33
N PRO A 139 -10.01 -4.11 7.99
CA PRO A 139 -8.96 -3.56 7.15
C PRO A 139 -8.64 -2.12 7.54
N ARG A 140 -7.35 -1.78 7.64
CA ARG A 140 -6.93 -0.43 8.03
C ARG A 140 -7.33 0.58 6.95
N LEU A 141 -7.19 0.24 5.66
CA LEU A 141 -7.62 1.12 4.59
C LEU A 141 -9.13 1.42 4.66
N LYS A 142 -9.97 0.43 5.00
CA LYS A 142 -11.41 0.64 5.18
C LYS A 142 -11.70 1.68 6.25
N GLN A 143 -11.05 1.57 7.41
CA GLN A 143 -11.20 2.55 8.50
C GLN A 143 -10.76 3.96 8.05
N MET A 144 -9.70 4.07 7.25
CA MET A 144 -9.27 5.35 6.69
C MET A 144 -10.32 5.92 5.71
N ILE A 145 -10.92 5.07 4.87
CA ILE A 145 -11.96 5.48 3.91
C ILE A 145 -13.18 6.00 4.67
N GLU A 146 -13.61 5.34 5.74
CA GLU A 146 -14.73 5.80 6.57
C GLU A 146 -14.45 7.17 7.20
N VAL A 147 -13.22 7.41 7.65
CA VAL A 147 -12.80 8.74 8.14
C VAL A 147 -12.83 9.78 7.00
N PHE A 148 -12.33 9.44 5.82
CA PHE A 148 -12.36 10.33 4.66
C PHE A 148 -13.80 10.66 4.24
N GLU A 149 -14.70 9.68 4.22
CA GLU A 149 -16.10 9.87 3.86
C GLU A 149 -16.84 10.77 4.86
N LYS A 150 -16.46 10.73 6.15
CA LYS A 150 -17.04 11.56 7.19
C LYS A 150 -16.54 13.01 7.15
N TYR A 151 -15.24 13.22 6.98
CA TYR A 151 -14.61 14.54 7.16
C TYR A 151 -14.25 15.24 5.83
N GLY A 152 -14.03 14.49 4.75
CA GLY A 152 -13.69 15.02 3.42
C GLY A 152 -12.24 15.49 3.24
N ASP A 153 -11.41 15.42 4.29
CA ASP A 153 -10.00 15.83 4.28
C ASP A 153 -9.05 14.65 4.01
N PRO A 154 -7.84 14.88 3.46
CA PRO A 154 -6.82 13.85 3.33
C PRO A 154 -6.54 13.11 4.65
N VAL A 155 -6.44 11.78 4.59
CA VAL A 155 -6.29 10.93 5.77
C VAL A 155 -4.91 10.28 5.79
N LEU A 156 -4.25 10.38 6.94
CA LEU A 156 -3.01 9.67 7.24
C LEU A 156 -3.28 8.60 8.29
N CYS A 157 -2.64 7.44 8.17
CA CYS A 157 -2.68 6.43 9.23
C CYS A 157 -1.59 6.71 10.28
N GLY A 158 -2.00 6.66 11.55
CA GLY A 158 -1.14 6.91 12.71
C GLY A 158 -0.99 5.69 13.62
N VAL A 159 0.22 5.47 14.16
CA VAL A 159 0.45 4.49 15.24
C VAL A 159 1.15 5.14 16.42
N LYS A 160 0.84 4.69 17.64
CA LYS A 160 1.57 5.14 18.82
C LYS A 160 2.95 4.47 18.86
N VAL A 161 4.00 5.27 19.07
CA VAL A 161 5.39 4.81 19.14
C VAL A 161 6.08 5.29 20.41
N SER A 162 7.22 4.66 20.75
CA SER A 162 8.08 5.10 21.84
C SER A 162 8.70 6.48 21.55
N ALA A 163 9.22 7.14 22.58
CA ALA A 163 9.92 8.42 22.40
C ALA A 163 11.18 8.27 21.51
N GLU A 164 11.89 7.14 21.59
CA GLU A 164 13.11 6.91 20.80
C GLU A 164 12.81 6.69 19.32
N ASP A 165 11.69 6.03 19.00
CA ASP A 165 11.27 5.76 17.63
C ASP A 165 10.87 7.02 16.85
N THR A 166 10.67 8.15 17.51
CA THR A 166 10.42 9.45 16.85
C THR A 166 11.55 9.91 15.92
N LYS A 167 12.75 9.29 15.97
CA LYS A 167 13.85 9.51 15.02
C LYS A 167 13.66 8.76 13.69
N LYS A 168 12.72 7.81 13.62
CA LYS A 168 12.53 6.91 12.48
C LYS A 168 11.40 7.35 11.56
N TYR A 169 10.41 8.07 12.09
CA TYR A 169 9.14 8.35 11.41
C TYR A 169 8.81 9.85 11.32
N GLY A 170 7.89 10.18 10.43
CA GLY A 170 7.18 11.47 10.45
C GLY A 170 6.15 11.48 11.57
N MET A 171 6.26 12.46 12.47
CA MET A 171 5.42 12.57 13.67
C MET A 171 4.26 13.54 13.43
N ILE A 172 3.05 13.10 13.77
CA ILE A 172 1.79 13.83 13.65
C ILE A 172 1.57 14.67 14.91
N GLU A 173 1.57 15.99 14.77
CA GLU A 173 1.12 16.91 15.83
C GLU A 173 -0.29 17.39 15.46
N GLY A 174 -1.25 17.10 16.33
CA GLY A 174 -2.66 17.35 16.06
C GLY A 174 -3.53 17.25 17.32
N THR A 175 -4.80 17.59 17.17
CA THR A 175 -5.80 17.55 18.24
C THR A 175 -6.75 16.40 18.01
N GLU A 176 -7.01 15.60 19.04
CA GLU A 176 -8.02 14.53 18.98
C GLU A 176 -9.40 15.17 18.83
N VAL A 177 -10.14 14.80 17.79
CA VAL A 177 -11.49 15.29 17.51
C VAL A 177 -12.55 14.22 17.80
N GLU A 178 -12.14 12.95 17.75
CA GLU A 178 -12.94 11.78 18.08
C GLU A 178 -11.97 10.66 18.50
N LYS A 179 -12.47 9.62 19.16
CA LYS A 179 -11.63 8.51 19.62
C LYS A 179 -10.75 7.98 18.49
N SER A 180 -9.43 8.07 18.67
CA SER A 180 -8.42 7.62 17.68
C SER A 180 -8.38 8.41 16.36
N ILE A 181 -9.09 9.55 16.26
CA ILE A 181 -9.11 10.42 15.08
C ILE A 181 -8.58 11.80 15.48
N TYR A 182 -7.54 12.23 14.78
CA TYR A 182 -6.80 13.46 15.09
C TYR A 182 -6.84 14.40 13.91
N GLN A 183 -7.21 15.66 14.13
CA GLN A 183 -7.02 16.70 13.13
C GLN A 183 -5.55 17.10 13.11
N VAL A 184 -4.88 16.79 12.00
CA VAL A 184 -3.45 17.08 11.81
C VAL A 184 -3.23 18.59 11.71
N LYS A 185 -2.32 19.13 12.51
CA LYS A 185 -1.88 20.54 12.43
C LYS A 185 -0.48 20.66 11.84
N LYS A 186 0.40 19.70 12.13
CA LYS A 186 1.77 19.70 11.65
C LYS A 186 2.31 18.28 11.53
N LEU A 187 3.16 18.07 10.52
CA LEU A 187 4.01 16.89 10.41
C LEU A 187 5.46 17.30 10.64
N LYS A 188 6.18 16.56 11.50
CA LYS A 188 7.62 16.73 11.73
C LYS A 188 8.34 15.48 11.28
N GLU A 189 9.24 15.61 10.31
CA GLU A 189 10.03 14.47 9.83
C GLU A 189 11.18 14.16 10.79
N LYS A 190 11.16 12.96 11.39
CA LYS A 190 12.23 12.41 12.25
C LYS A 190 12.75 13.39 13.33
N PRO A 191 11.87 14.07 14.09
CA PRO A 191 12.27 15.11 15.03
C PRO A 191 13.14 14.59 16.19
N GLY A 192 13.01 13.31 16.53
CA GLY A 192 13.59 12.76 17.76
C GLY A 192 12.85 13.23 19.03
N PRO A 193 13.19 12.62 20.18
CA PRO A 193 12.38 12.72 21.41
C PRO A 193 12.34 14.13 22.00
N THR A 194 13.36 14.95 21.73
CA THR A 194 13.52 16.31 22.29
C THR A 194 12.77 17.38 21.49
N HIS A 195 12.44 17.12 20.22
CA HIS A 195 11.84 18.14 19.34
C HIS A 195 10.33 17.92 19.08
N THR A 196 9.73 16.88 19.67
CA THR A 196 8.28 16.67 19.68
C THR A 196 7.79 15.92 20.92
N THR A 197 6.65 16.35 21.44
CA THR A 197 5.91 15.63 22.50
C THR A 197 4.92 14.62 21.92
N SER A 198 4.63 14.68 20.62
CA SER A 198 3.74 13.71 19.98
C SER A 198 4.37 12.32 19.94
N ARG A 199 3.51 11.30 20.08
CA ARG A 199 3.86 9.89 19.95
C ARG A 199 3.11 9.20 18.82
N LEU A 200 2.45 9.97 17.96
CA LEU A 200 1.72 9.46 16.80
C LEU A 200 2.62 9.53 15.56
N ALA A 201 3.12 8.39 15.10
CA ALA A 201 3.90 8.28 13.88
C ALA A 201 2.99 8.02 12.68
N SER A 202 3.26 8.68 11.54
CA SER A 202 2.59 8.45 10.26
C SER A 202 3.20 7.23 9.57
N ILE A 203 2.37 6.27 9.17
CA ILE A 203 2.78 4.97 8.60
C ILE A 203 1.68 4.44 7.66
N GLY A 204 2.01 3.57 6.70
CA GLY A 204 1.01 2.77 5.99
C GLY A 204 0.34 3.43 4.80
N GLY A 205 0.69 4.68 4.50
CA GLY A 205 0.15 5.42 3.36
C GLY A 205 -1.04 6.31 3.71
N PHE A 206 -1.85 6.63 2.71
CA PHE A 206 -2.71 7.83 2.73
C PHE A 206 -4.03 7.62 1.97
N ILE A 207 -5.01 8.48 2.26
CA ILE A 207 -6.09 8.81 1.32
C ILE A 207 -5.91 10.26 0.93
N LEU A 208 -5.82 10.52 -0.37
CA LEU A 208 -5.52 11.82 -0.93
C LEU A 208 -6.68 12.30 -1.82
N THR A 209 -6.81 13.62 -1.91
CA THR A 209 -7.75 14.29 -2.80
C THR A 209 -7.10 14.56 -4.16
N PRO A 210 -7.88 14.73 -5.24
CA PRO A 210 -7.35 14.84 -6.61
C PRO A 210 -6.49 16.08 -6.89
N GLU A 211 -6.47 17.07 -5.99
CA GLU A 211 -5.62 18.26 -6.15
C GLU A 211 -4.12 17.97 -5.99
N ILE A 212 -3.76 16.83 -5.37
CA ILE A 212 -2.38 16.35 -5.17
C ILE A 212 -1.88 15.61 -6.43
#